data_AF-A0A0F9J2Z0-F1
#
_entry.id   AF-A0A0F9J2Z0-F1
#
_cell.length_a   1.000
_cell.length_b   1.000
_cell.length_c   1.000
_cell.angle_alpha   90.00
_cell.angle_beta   90.00
_cell.angle_gamma   90.00
#
_symmetry.space_group_name_H-M   'P 1'
#
loop_
_entity.id
_entity.type
_entity.pdbx_description
1 polymer ?
#
loop_
_entity_poly.entity_id
_entity_poly.type
_entity_poly.pdbx_seq_one_letter_code
_entity_poly.pdbx_strand_id
1 'polypeptide(L)'
;LSDSDLRGSDLSGSNLSGSNLSGSNLSGSDLVFHLPSVDPRGYSAHGCCTSGQWLLHAGCHVFTADAAREHWGDPEYPDRERGDDYLEITVPYFEKQVAARMASAG
;
A
#
# COMPACT_ATOMS: atom_id res chain seq x y z
N LEU A 1 -10.98 19.98 0.73
CA LEU A 1 -10.43 20.16 -0.62
C LEU A 1 -10.93 18.98 -1.45
N SER A 2 -12.18 19.01 -1.90
CA SER A 2 -12.86 17.82 -2.45
C SER A 2 -12.85 17.76 -3.98
N ASP A 3 -12.00 18.53 -4.65
CA ASP A 3 -11.96 18.64 -6.11
C ASP A 3 -10.54 19.04 -6.56
N SER A 4 -9.53 18.24 -6.19
CA SER A 4 -8.14 18.51 -6.58
C SER A 4 -7.76 17.58 -7.74
N ASP A 5 -7.37 18.18 -8.87
CA ASP A 5 -6.74 17.48 -9.97
C ASP A 5 -5.26 17.30 -9.63
N LEU A 6 -4.89 16.09 -9.18
CA LEU A 6 -3.51 15.76 -8.80
C LEU A 6 -2.85 14.85 -9.84
N ARG A 7 -3.46 14.69 -11.02
CA ARG A 7 -2.95 13.83 -12.08
C ARG A 7 -1.49 14.13 -12.41
N GLY A 8 -0.66 13.08 -12.45
CA GLY A 8 0.78 13.22 -12.73
C GLY A 8 1.62 13.86 -11.62
N SER A 9 1.04 14.12 -10.44
CA SER A 9 1.80 14.61 -9.29
C SER A 9 2.58 13.48 -8.63
N ASP A 10 3.86 13.70 -8.40
CA ASP A 10 4.64 12.85 -7.50
C ASP A 10 4.23 13.16 -6.06
N LEU A 11 3.47 12.25 -5.46
CA LEU A 11 3.05 12.32 -4.06
C LEU A 11 3.89 11.38 -3.19
N SER A 12 5.02 10.87 -3.71
CA SER A 12 5.94 10.05 -2.96
C SER A 12 6.46 10.80 -1.72
N GLY A 13 6.47 10.12 -0.57
CA GLY A 13 6.88 10.71 0.70
C GLY A 13 5.89 11.70 1.32
N SER A 14 4.76 12.01 0.67
CA SER A 14 3.71 12.82 1.28
C SER A 14 2.96 12.00 2.34
N ASN A 15 2.93 12.48 3.58
CA ASN A 15 2.12 11.86 4.63
C ASN A 15 0.63 12.18 4.40
N LEU A 16 -0.02 11.34 3.60
CA LEU A 16 -1.46 11.44 3.30
C LEU A 16 -2.32 10.72 4.37
N SER A 17 -1.73 10.31 5.49
CA SER A 17 -2.47 9.68 6.61
C SER A 17 -3.56 10.63 7.11
N GLY A 18 -4.82 10.21 6.99
CA GLY A 18 -5.99 11.02 7.38
C GLY A 18 -6.43 12.07 6.36
N SER A 19 -5.78 12.16 5.19
CA SER A 19 -6.23 13.06 4.12
C SER A 19 -7.49 12.50 3.44
N ASN A 20 -8.57 13.28 3.45
CA ASN A 20 -9.77 12.96 2.69
C ASN A 20 -9.57 13.34 1.22
N LEU A 21 -9.11 12.40 0.40
CA LEU A 21 -8.93 12.55 -1.05
C LEU A 21 -10.19 12.18 -1.86
N SER A 22 -11.34 12.02 -1.19
CA SER A 22 -12.62 11.77 -1.86
C SER A 22 -12.90 12.88 -2.89
N GLY A 23 -13.05 12.49 -4.16
CA GLY A 23 -13.28 13.38 -5.30
C GLY A 23 -12.01 13.91 -6.00
N SER A 24 -10.81 13.56 -5.54
CA SER A 24 -9.58 13.98 -6.25
C SER A 24 -9.29 13.08 -7.46
N ASN A 25 -8.96 13.68 -8.60
CA ASN A 25 -8.52 12.93 -9.77
C ASN A 25 -7.02 12.61 -9.62
N LEU A 26 -6.73 11.40 -9.16
CA LEU A 26 -5.37 10.91 -8.87
C LEU A 26 -4.78 10.10 -10.04
N SER A 27 -5.38 10.19 -11.23
CA SER A 27 -4.93 9.42 -12.39
C SER A 27 -3.49 9.78 -12.76
N GLY A 28 -2.56 8.85 -12.53
CA GLY A 28 -1.14 9.01 -12.81
C GLY A 28 -0.30 9.64 -11.68
N SER A 29 -0.84 9.78 -10.45
CA SER A 29 -0.05 10.21 -9.29
C SER A 29 0.59 9.02 -8.58
N ASP A 30 1.87 9.14 -8.22
CA ASP A 30 2.57 8.12 -7.42
C ASP A 30 2.15 8.25 -5.94
N LEU A 31 1.02 7.63 -5.60
CA LEU A 31 0.43 7.69 -4.26
C LEU A 31 1.16 6.74 -3.31
N VAL A 32 1.68 7.24 -2.19
CA VAL A 32 2.26 6.41 -1.12
C VAL A 32 1.44 6.52 0.16
N PHE A 33 1.07 5.39 0.77
CA PHE A 33 0.51 5.37 2.12
C PHE A 33 1.24 4.38 3.02
N HIS A 34 1.42 4.76 4.29
CA HIS A 34 2.05 3.90 5.27
C HIS A 34 1.14 2.73 5.64
N LEU A 35 1.73 1.55 5.70
CA LEU A 35 1.12 0.35 6.18
C LEU A 35 1.57 0.11 7.63
N PRO A 36 0.69 -0.40 8.49
CA PRO A 36 1.11 -0.88 9.81
C PRO A 36 2.10 -2.04 9.59
N SER A 37 3.38 -1.80 9.86
CA SER A 37 4.37 -2.88 9.93
C SER A 37 4.74 -3.10 11.37
N VAL A 38 4.58 -4.34 11.81
CA VAL A 38 4.99 -4.82 13.14
C VAL A 38 6.37 -5.49 13.10
N ASP A 39 7.11 -5.32 11.99
CA ASP A 39 8.45 -5.89 11.87
C ASP A 39 9.36 -5.34 12.99
N PRO A 40 9.94 -6.21 13.84
CA PRO A 40 10.71 -5.80 15.00
C PRO A 40 12.04 -5.11 14.66
N ARG A 41 12.46 -5.13 13.38
CA ARG A 41 13.64 -4.44 12.86
C ARG A 41 13.29 -3.01 12.39
N GLY A 42 12.01 -2.62 12.48
CA GLY A 42 11.52 -1.30 12.12
C GLY A 42 11.33 -1.10 10.62
N TYR A 43 11.21 -2.18 9.83
CA TYR A 43 10.95 -2.03 8.41
C TYR A 43 9.60 -1.35 8.19
N SER A 44 9.62 -0.22 7.49
CA SER A 44 8.38 0.44 7.07
C SER A 44 7.81 -0.29 5.86
N ALA A 45 6.51 -0.60 5.92
CA ALA A 45 5.76 -1.03 4.75
C ALA A 45 4.92 0.14 4.22
N HIS A 46 4.81 0.26 2.90
CA HIS A 46 3.98 1.28 2.27
C HIS A 46 3.34 0.76 0.98
N GLY A 47 2.13 1.19 0.69
CA GLY A 47 1.49 0.94 -0.60
C GLY A 47 1.83 2.06 -1.57
N CYS A 48 2.25 1.74 -2.79
CA CYS A 48 2.44 2.69 -3.88
C CYS A 48 1.52 2.38 -5.08
N CYS A 49 1.08 3.40 -5.81
CA CYS A 49 0.39 3.22 -7.10
C CYS A 49 1.30 3.71 -8.23
N THR A 50 1.71 2.82 -9.12
CA THR A 50 2.54 3.19 -10.28
C THR A 50 1.80 2.83 -11.57
N SER A 51 1.58 3.79 -12.46
CA SER A 51 0.91 3.57 -13.77
C SER A 51 -0.45 2.86 -13.66
N GLY A 52 -1.19 3.09 -12.57
CA GLY A 52 -2.51 2.48 -12.33
C GLY A 52 -2.48 1.10 -11.65
N GLN A 53 -1.30 0.58 -11.30
CA GLN A 53 -1.15 -0.65 -10.53
C GLN A 53 -0.75 -0.34 -9.10
N TRP A 54 -1.44 -0.94 -8.13
CA TRP A 54 -1.11 -0.84 -6.72
C TRP A 54 -0.12 -1.93 -6.31
N LEU A 55 0.98 -1.51 -5.68
CA LEU A 55 2.08 -2.34 -5.21
C LEU A 55 2.30 -2.11 -3.71
N LEU A 56 2.73 -3.17 -3.03
CA LEU A 56 3.05 -3.22 -1.62
C LEU A 56 4.56 -3.30 -1.47
N HIS A 57 5.15 -2.27 -0.88
CA HIS A 57 6.56 -2.18 -0.60
C HIS A 57 6.82 -2.56 0.86
N ALA A 58 7.61 -3.60 1.10
CA ALA A 58 8.01 -4.03 2.44
C ALA A 58 9.54 -4.16 2.49
N GLY A 59 10.19 -3.18 3.11
CA GLY A 59 11.65 -3.07 3.06
C GLY A 59 12.15 -2.91 1.62
N CYS A 60 13.03 -3.82 1.17
CA CYS A 60 13.58 -3.85 -0.19
C CYS A 60 12.73 -4.63 -1.20
N HIS A 61 11.61 -5.21 -0.78
CA HIS A 61 10.78 -6.02 -1.65
C HIS A 61 9.52 -5.26 -2.08
N VAL A 62 9.11 -5.51 -3.31
CA VAL A 62 7.91 -4.92 -3.92
C VAL A 62 7.04 -6.06 -4.44
N PHE A 63 5.79 -6.06 -4.03
CA PHE A 63 4.86 -7.14 -4.34
C PHE A 63 3.51 -6.58 -4.80
N THR A 64 2.74 -7.35 -5.56
CA THR A 64 1.29 -7.20 -5.59
C THR A 64 0.69 -7.80 -4.31
N ALA A 65 -0.58 -7.52 -4.00
CA ALA A 65 -1.24 -8.15 -2.85
C ALA A 65 -1.22 -9.69 -2.93
N ASP A 66 -1.33 -10.24 -4.14
CA ASP A 66 -1.30 -11.68 -4.37
C ASP A 66 0.12 -12.26 -4.22
N ALA A 67 1.12 -11.61 -4.82
CA ALA A 67 2.52 -12.00 -4.67
C ALA A 67 3.03 -11.88 -3.22
N ALA A 68 2.52 -10.90 -2.47
CA ALA A 68 2.78 -10.76 -1.04
C ALA A 68 2.26 -11.96 -0.25
N ARG A 69 1.06 -12.46 -0.61
CA ARG A 69 0.49 -13.65 0.01
C ARG A 69 1.27 -14.91 -0.28
N GLU A 70 1.71 -15.09 -1.53
CA GLU A 70 2.53 -16.23 -1.91
C GLU A 70 3.88 -16.19 -1.19
N HIS A 71 4.54 -15.02 -1.17
CA HIS A 71 5.87 -14.87 -0.56
C HIS A 71 5.88 -15.12 0.95
N TRP A 72 4.93 -14.53 1.68
CA TRP A 72 4.85 -14.69 3.14
C TRP A 72 4.08 -15.94 3.57
N GLY A 73 3.23 -16.48 2.69
CA GLY A 73 2.51 -17.73 2.90
C GLY A 73 3.39 -18.97 2.70
N ASP A 74 4.53 -18.82 2.02
CA ASP A 74 5.47 -19.90 1.74
C ASP A 74 5.92 -20.61 3.05
N PRO A 75 5.77 -21.96 3.13
CA PRO A 75 6.14 -22.71 4.33
C PRO A 75 7.65 -22.73 4.60
N GLU A 76 8.48 -22.48 3.58
CA GLU A 76 9.93 -22.32 3.68
C GLU A 76 10.35 -20.89 4.04
N TYR A 77 9.39 -19.95 4.17
CA TYR A 77 9.69 -18.59 4.61
C TYR A 77 10.33 -18.62 6.02
N PRO A 78 11.57 -18.13 6.17
CA PRO A 78 12.38 -18.39 7.36
C PRO A 78 11.86 -17.71 8.63
N ASP A 79 10.97 -16.71 8.51
CA ASP A 79 10.46 -15.90 9.61
C ASP A 79 8.93 -15.95 9.63
N ARG A 80 8.37 -17.09 10.04
CA ARG A 80 6.92 -17.37 9.94
C ARG A 80 6.06 -16.39 10.74
N GLU A 81 6.47 -16.03 11.96
CA GLU A 81 5.76 -15.04 12.78
C GLU A 81 5.64 -13.70 12.04
N ARG A 82 6.74 -13.24 11.43
CA ARG A 82 6.73 -12.04 10.60
C ARG A 82 5.87 -12.19 9.35
N GLY A 83 5.96 -13.33 8.67
CA GLY A 83 5.14 -13.62 7.49
C GLY A 83 3.65 -13.54 7.83
N ASP A 84 3.24 -14.20 8.90
CA ASP A 84 1.86 -14.21 9.39
C ASP A 84 1.40 -12.79 9.77
N ASP A 85 2.22 -12.00 10.46
CA ASP A 85 1.94 -10.58 10.76
C ASP A 85 1.69 -9.75 9.48
N TYR A 86 2.52 -9.91 8.46
CA TYR A 86 2.30 -9.23 7.18
C TYR A 86 0.99 -9.68 6.51
N LEU A 87 0.65 -10.96 6.59
CA LEU A 87 -0.56 -11.54 6.00
C LEU A 87 -1.84 -11.15 6.76
N GLU A 88 -1.78 -11.03 8.09
CA GLU A 88 -2.94 -10.76 8.95
C GLU A 88 -3.21 -9.25 9.11
N ILE A 89 -2.15 -8.43 9.06
CA ILE A 89 -2.25 -6.99 9.34
C ILE A 89 -1.98 -6.17 8.08
N THR A 90 -0.83 -6.39 7.44
CA THR A 90 -0.32 -5.47 6.41
C THR A 90 -1.06 -5.63 5.08
N VAL A 91 -1.18 -6.85 4.57
CA VAL A 91 -1.86 -7.16 3.29
C VAL A 91 -3.34 -6.78 3.33
N PRO A 92 -4.14 -7.13 4.36
CA PRO A 92 -5.55 -6.77 4.41
C PRO A 92 -5.76 -5.26 4.53
N TYR A 93 -4.88 -4.56 5.25
CA TYR A 93 -4.94 -3.11 5.35
C TYR A 93 -4.63 -2.45 4.00
N PHE A 94 -3.62 -2.96 3.28
CA PHE A 94 -3.29 -2.51 1.94
C PHE A 94 -4.48 -2.68 0.99
N GLU A 95 -5.09 -3.86 0.93
CA GLU A 95 -6.25 -4.12 0.07
C GLU A 95 -7.45 -3.24 0.42
N LYS A 96 -7.72 -3.05 1.71
CA LYS A 96 -8.79 -2.14 2.17
C LYS A 96 -8.56 -0.72 1.67
N GLN A 97 -7.32 -0.23 1.74
CA GLN A 97 -6.95 1.11 1.29
C GLN A 97 -7.02 1.25 -0.23
N VAL A 98 -6.61 0.22 -0.96
CA VAL A 98 -6.72 0.15 -2.43
C VAL A 98 -8.19 0.14 -2.85
N ALA A 99 -9.01 -0.73 -2.26
CA ALA A 99 -10.43 -0.84 -2.55
C ALA A 99 -11.19 0.47 -2.27
N ALA A 100 -10.91 1.13 -1.15
CA ALA A 100 -11.52 2.42 -0.81
C ALA A 100 -11.23 3.50 -1.86
N ARG A 101 -10.02 3.50 -2.45
CA ARG A 101 -9.61 4.46 -3.48
C ARG A 101 -10.18 4.15 -4.86
N MET A 102 -10.28 2.86 -5.21
CA MET A 102 -10.95 2.45 -6.45
C MET A 102 -12.45 2.76 -6.41
N ALA A 103 -13.10 2.59 -5.25
CA ALA A 103 -14.52 2.87 -5.09
C ALA A 103 -14.87 4.37 -5.16
N SER A 104 -13.94 5.27 -4.81
CA SER A 104 -14.13 6.72 -4.93
C SER A 104 -13.88 7.29 -6.32
N ALA A 105 -13.47 6.46 -7.28
CA ALA A 105 -13.13 6.87 -8.64
C ALA A 105 -14.24 6.60 -9.68
N GLY A 106 -15.42 6.13 -9.25
CA GLY A 106 -16.63 5.94 -10.08
C GLY A 106 -17.74 6.89 -9.68
#